data_AF-A0A0D2N8E7-F1
#
_entry.id   AF-A0A0D2N8E7-F1
#
_cell.length_a   1.000
_cell.length_b   1.000
_cell.length_c   1.000
_cell.angle_alpha   90.00
_cell.angle_beta   90.00
_cell.angle_gamma   90.00
#
_symmetry.space_group_name_H-M   'P 1'
#
loop_
_entity.id
_entity.type
_entity.pdbx_description
1 polymer ?
#
loop_
_entity_poly.entity_id
_entity_poly.type
_entity_poly.pdbx_seq_one_letter_code
_entity_poly.pdbx_strand_id
1 'polypeptide(L)'
;LCSLLLLCPHLCLLLILCSALCWFCPLPFHQYQVVGKALPTENDEHPKIYRMKLWAINEVRAKSKFWYFLRKLKKVKKSNGQVLAINEVKMLSDIHLMILYL
;
A
#
# COMPACT_ATOMS: atom_id res chain seq x y z
N LEU A 1 -16.89 46.36 -21.60
CA LEU A 1 -17.08 46.52 -20.15
C LEU A 1 -17.98 45.37 -19.68
N CYS A 2 -17.46 44.26 -19.13
CA CYS A 2 -16.70 44.20 -17.88
C CYS A 2 -17.42 45.04 -16.82
N SER A 3 -18.42 44.48 -16.12
CA SER A 3 -18.94 45.02 -14.85
C SER A 3 -20.11 44.23 -14.22
N LEU A 4 -20.18 42.89 -14.31
CA LEU A 4 -21.15 42.12 -13.48
C LEU A 4 -20.59 40.79 -12.93
N LEU A 5 -19.29 40.54 -13.05
CA LEU A 5 -18.57 39.46 -12.36
C LEU A 5 -18.06 39.90 -10.97
N LEU A 6 -18.79 40.80 -10.31
CA LEU A 6 -18.40 41.41 -9.02
C LEU A 6 -19.40 41.05 -7.92
N LEU A 7 -19.80 39.78 -7.85
CA LEU A 7 -20.36 39.21 -6.63
C LEU A 7 -19.61 37.93 -6.25
N CYS A 8 -19.03 38.01 -5.05
CA CYS A 8 -18.62 36.91 -4.18
C CYS A 8 -17.15 36.46 -4.19
N PRO A 9 -16.20 37.31 -3.74
CA PRO A 9 -14.91 36.84 -3.22
C PRO A 9 -15.03 35.97 -1.95
N HIS A 10 -16.20 35.92 -1.29
CA HIS A 10 -16.41 35.17 -0.05
C HIS A 10 -16.83 33.70 -0.25
N LEU A 11 -17.27 33.31 -1.45
CA LEU A 11 -17.70 31.93 -1.73
C LEU A 11 -16.56 31.06 -2.30
N CYS A 12 -15.55 31.69 -2.90
CA CYS A 12 -14.40 30.99 -3.48
C CYS A 12 -13.46 30.40 -2.40
N LEU A 13 -13.32 31.08 -1.26
CA LEU A 13 -12.52 30.58 -0.12
C LEU A 13 -13.11 29.31 0.51
N LEU A 14 -14.44 29.17 0.50
CA LEU A 14 -15.13 28.01 1.08
C LEU A 14 -14.93 26.73 0.24
N LEU A 15 -14.78 26.87 -1.07
CA LEU A 15 -14.49 25.74 -1.98
C LEU A 15 -13.04 25.27 -1.90
N ILE A 16 -12.10 26.17 -1.56
CA ILE A 16 -10.67 25.82 -1.37
C ILE A 16 -10.43 25.13 -0.02
N LEU A 17 -11.25 25.45 1.01
CA LEU A 17 -11.23 24.73 2.29
C LEU A 17 -11.92 23.36 2.21
N CYS A 18 -12.89 23.17 1.32
CA CYS A 18 -13.58 21.89 1.14
C CYS A 18 -12.68 20.82 0.46
N SER A 19 -11.74 21.23 -0.40
CA SER A 19 -10.77 20.31 -1.04
C SER A 19 -9.59 19.94 -0.13
N ALA A 20 -9.28 20.75 0.88
CA ALA A 20 -8.21 20.48 1.85
C ALA A 20 -8.61 19.44 2.93
N LEU A 21 -9.91 19.29 3.23
CA LEU A 21 -10.39 18.35 4.25
C LEU A 21 -10.56 16.90 3.75
N CYS A 22 -10.46 16.64 2.44
CA CYS A 22 -10.51 15.29 1.89
C CYS A 22 -9.11 14.60 1.86
N TRP A 23 -8.04 15.34 2.18
CA TRP A 23 -6.65 14.89 1.94
C TRP A 23 -5.95 14.19 3.10
N PHE A 24 -6.54 14.15 4.29
CA PHE A 24 -5.95 13.42 5.42
C PHE A 24 -7.00 12.59 6.16
N CYS A 25 -7.47 11.52 5.51
CA CYS A 25 -7.81 10.32 6.27
C CYS A 25 -6.50 9.51 6.40
N PRO A 26 -5.78 9.57 7.54
CA PRO A 26 -4.71 8.63 7.80
C PRO A 26 -5.36 7.26 7.98
N LEU A 27 -5.52 6.53 6.87
CA LEU A 27 -6.00 5.16 6.93
C LEU A 27 -4.99 4.37 7.78
N PRO A 28 -5.44 3.67 8.83
CA PRO A 28 -4.53 2.92 9.69
C PRO A 28 -3.80 1.88 8.82
N PHE A 29 -2.47 1.97 8.82
CA PHE A 29 -1.64 0.97 8.15
C PHE A 29 -1.43 -0.19 9.11
N HIS A 30 -1.77 -1.39 8.65
CA HIS A 30 -1.51 -2.63 9.34
C HIS A 30 -0.24 -3.27 8.78
N GLN A 31 0.56 -3.86 9.65
CA GLN A 31 1.72 -4.62 9.24
C GLN A 31 1.27 -6.04 8.86
N TYR A 32 1.61 -6.46 7.64
CA TYR A 32 1.33 -7.81 7.15
C TYR A 32 2.64 -8.53 6.88
N GLN A 33 2.77 -9.73 7.43
CA GLN A 33 3.80 -10.68 7.04
C GLN A 33 3.24 -11.60 5.96
N VAL A 34 3.72 -11.41 4.73
CA VAL A 34 3.31 -12.21 3.58
C VAL A 34 4.41 -13.21 3.25
N VAL A 35 4.01 -14.47 3.11
CA VAL A 35 4.89 -15.58 2.74
C VAL A 35 4.42 -16.16 1.41
N GLY A 36 5.31 -16.32 0.45
CA GLY A 36 5.00 -16.89 -0.86
C GLY A 36 6.19 -17.53 -1.53
N LYS A 37 5.93 -18.36 -2.52
CA LYS A 37 6.94 -19.07 -3.32
C LYS A 37 6.58 -19.01 -4.80
N ALA A 38 7.57 -19.26 -5.66
CA ALA A 38 7.28 -19.55 -7.07
C ALA A 38 6.61 -20.93 -7.18
N LEU A 39 5.92 -21.18 -8.30
CA LEU A 39 5.40 -22.51 -8.60
C LEU A 39 6.57 -23.47 -8.92
N PRO A 40 6.47 -24.75 -8.51
CA PRO A 40 7.46 -25.74 -8.89
C PRO A 40 7.47 -25.90 -10.40
N THR A 41 8.66 -25.99 -10.99
CA THR A 41 8.89 -26.22 -12.42
C THR A 41 9.82 -27.42 -12.55
N GLU A 42 9.86 -28.10 -13.70
CA GLU A 42 10.75 -29.28 -13.91
C GLU A 42 12.22 -29.01 -13.59
N ASN A 43 12.67 -27.76 -13.75
CA ASN A 43 14.04 -27.35 -13.42
C ASN A 43 14.28 -27.08 -11.93
N ASP A 44 13.23 -26.74 -11.17
CA ASP A 44 13.30 -26.34 -9.77
C ASP A 44 12.09 -26.90 -9.00
N GLU A 45 12.22 -28.14 -8.50
CA GLU A 45 11.17 -28.83 -7.76
C GLU A 45 10.84 -28.15 -6.42
N HIS A 46 11.85 -27.55 -5.78
CA HIS A 46 11.74 -26.95 -4.45
C HIS A 46 12.09 -25.45 -4.47
N PRO A 47 11.20 -24.59 -4.99
CA PRO A 47 11.45 -23.17 -5.09
C PRO A 47 11.58 -22.50 -3.72
N LYS A 48 12.52 -21.56 -3.60
CA LYS A 48 12.77 -20.81 -2.36
C LYS A 48 11.53 -20.07 -1.88
N ILE A 49 11.25 -20.19 -0.58
CA ILE A 49 10.17 -19.47 0.09
C ILE A 49 10.63 -18.06 0.46
N TYR A 50 9.86 -17.06 0.05
CA TYR A 50 10.10 -15.64 0.37
C TYR A 50 9.14 -15.17 1.45
N ARG A 51 9.68 -14.45 2.44
CA ARG A 51 8.92 -13.82 3.53
C ARG A 51 9.20 -12.33 3.52
N MET A 52 8.15 -11.52 3.45
CA MET A 52 8.27 -10.06 3.46
C MET A 52 7.31 -9.45 4.47
N LYS A 53 7.78 -8.45 5.21
CA LYS A 53 6.94 -7.60 6.08
C LYS A 53 6.54 -6.36 5.28
N LEU A 54 5.25 -6.12 5.15
CA LEU A 54 4.67 -5.09 4.30
C LEU A 54 3.63 -4.30 5.07
N TRP A 55 3.70 -2.98 4.97
CA TRP A 55 2.67 -2.08 5.51
C TRP A 55 1.58 -1.87 4.46
N ALA A 56 0.35 -2.20 4.82
CA ALA A 56 -0.81 -2.03 3.95
C ALA A 56 -2.07 -1.79 4.77
N ILE A 57 -3.09 -1.24 4.13
CA ILE A 57 -4.37 -0.94 4.78
C ILE A 57 -5.17 -2.24 4.91
N ASN A 58 -5.22 -3.02 3.83
CA ASN A 58 -5.96 -4.29 3.74
C ASN A 58 -5.05 -5.41 3.23
N GLU A 59 -5.43 -6.66 3.49
CA GLU A 59 -4.72 -7.85 2.99
C GLU A 59 -4.60 -7.89 1.45
N VAL A 60 -5.62 -7.42 0.72
CA VAL A 60 -5.60 -7.37 -0.75
C VAL A 60 -4.51 -6.41 -1.25
N ARG A 61 -4.35 -5.25 -0.60
CA ARG A 61 -3.27 -4.30 -0.94
C ARG A 61 -1.90 -4.86 -0.54
N ALA A 62 -1.82 -5.63 0.54
CA ALA A 62 -0.60 -6.33 0.95
C ALA A 62 -0.16 -7.35 -0.11
N LYS A 63 -1.10 -8.19 -0.61
CA LYS A 63 -0.86 -9.15 -1.71
C LYS A 63 -0.32 -8.43 -2.95
N SER A 64 -0.93 -7.32 -3.35
CA SER A 64 -0.49 -6.55 -4.52
C SER A 64 0.91 -5.95 -4.34
N LYS A 65 1.24 -5.39 -3.17
CA LYS A 65 2.59 -4.91 -2.85
C LYS A 65 3.62 -6.04 -2.88
N PHE A 66 3.30 -7.20 -2.32
CA PHE A 66 4.17 -8.38 -2.34
C PHE A 66 4.58 -8.77 -3.77
N TRP A 67 3.61 -8.90 -4.68
CA TRP A 67 3.89 -9.22 -6.08
C TRP A 67 4.62 -8.11 -6.82
N TYR A 68 4.41 -6.84 -6.47
CA TYR A 68 5.19 -5.74 -7.01
C TYR A 68 6.67 -5.88 -6.66
N PHE A 69 7.00 -6.14 -5.39
CA PHE A 69 8.38 -6.32 -4.96
C PHE A 69 9.03 -7.60 -5.51
N LEU A 70 8.31 -8.73 -5.54
CA LEU A 70 8.83 -9.97 -6.12
C LEU A 70 9.16 -9.83 -7.61
N ARG A 71 8.34 -9.10 -8.38
CA ARG A 71 8.65 -8.81 -9.79
C ARG A 71 9.93 -8.01 -9.94
N LYS A 72 10.16 -7.02 -9.08
CA LYS A 72 11.35 -6.15 -9.14
C LYS A 72 12.63 -6.88 -8.71
N LEU A 73 12.55 -7.72 -7.67
CA LEU A 73 13.73 -8.38 -7.09
C LEU A 73 14.06 -9.73 -7.73
N LYS A 74 13.05 -10.54 -8.04
CA LYS A 74 13.21 -11.94 -8.47
C LYS A 74 12.56 -12.27 -9.80
N LYS A 75 11.97 -11.29 -10.48
CA LYS A 75 11.26 -11.45 -11.78
C LYS A 75 10.12 -12.48 -11.73
N VAL A 76 9.62 -12.82 -10.54
CA VAL A 76 8.49 -13.76 -10.38
C VAL A 76 7.17 -13.01 -10.56
N LYS A 77 6.32 -13.53 -11.45
CA LYS A 77 4.97 -12.99 -11.70
C LYS A 77 3.95 -13.67 -10.80
N LYS A 78 2.83 -12.98 -10.53
CA LYS A 78 1.68 -13.53 -9.79
C LYS A 78 1.13 -14.82 -10.39
N SER A 79 1.18 -14.97 -11.72
CA SER A 79 0.74 -16.17 -12.43
C SER A 79 1.63 -17.40 -12.18
N ASN A 80 2.91 -17.17 -11.88
CA ASN A 80 3.91 -18.22 -11.74
C ASN A 80 4.32 -18.42 -10.27
N GLY A 81 3.48 -17.99 -9.33
CA GLY A 81 3.76 -18.09 -7.92
C GLY A 81 2.50 -18.21 -7.08
N GLN A 82 2.68 -18.67 -5.85
CA GLN A 82 1.60 -18.90 -4.89
C GLN A 82 1.92 -18.19 -3.58
N VAL A 83 0.91 -17.53 -3.01
CA VAL A 83 0.98 -17.03 -1.64
C VAL A 83 0.63 -18.20 -0.71
N LEU A 84 1.51 -18.48 0.25
CA LEU A 84 1.35 -19.58 1.21
C LEU A 84 0.57 -19.14 2.44
N ALA A 85 0.92 -17.97 2.99
CA ALA A 85 0.31 -17.46 4.21
C ALA A 85 0.39 -15.92 4.26
N ILE A 86 -0.59 -15.32 4.91
CA ILE A 86 -0.66 -13.89 5.17
C ILE A 86 -1.07 -13.73 6.62
N ASN A 87 -0.17 -13.17 7.42
CA ASN A 87 -0.39 -12.96 8.84
C ASN A 87 -0.39 -11.46 9.10
N GLU A 88 -1.42 -10.95 9.78
CA GLU A 88 -1.40 -9.59 10.31
C GLU A 88 -0.56 -9.58 11.59
N VAL A 89 0.46 -8.72 11.63
CA VAL A 89 1.34 -8.55 12.79
C VAL A 89 0.91 -7.27 13.49
N LYS A 90 0.19 -7.40 14.60
CA LYS A 90 -0.17 -6.26 15.45
C LYS A 90 0.94 -6.03 16.48
N MET A 91 2.12 -5.59 16.02
CA MET A 91 3.16 -5.16 16.97
C MET A 91 2.89 -3.72 17.39
N LEU A 92 2.55 -3.53 18.68
CA LEU A 92 2.34 -2.21 19.30
C LEU A 92 3.58 -1.30 19.22
N SER A 93 4.78 -1.86 19.02
CA SER A 93 6.07 -1.14 19.04
C SER A 93 6.49 -0.52 17.69
N ASP A 94 5.88 -0.92 16.57
CA ASP A 94 6.42 -0.61 15.24
C ASP A 94 5.92 0.74 14.68
N ILE A 95 4.89 1.34 15.28
CA ILE A 95 4.32 2.63 14.83
C ILE A 95 5.34 3.76 15.01
N HIS A 96 6.15 3.72 16.08
CA HIS A 96 7.19 4.73 16.35
C HIS A 96 8.32 4.70 15.30
N LEU A 97 8.72 3.53 14.80
CA LEU A 97 9.76 3.42 13.79
C LEU A 97 9.32 3.98 12.43
N MET A 98 8.02 3.94 12.09
CA MET A 98 7.53 4.56 10.85
C MET A 98 7.39 6.08 10.93
N ILE A 99 7.06 6.65 12.10
CA ILE A 99 7.01 8.11 12.29
C ILE A 99 8.43 8.71 12.27
N LEU A 100 9.45 7.98 12.75
CA LEU A 100 10.84 8.42 12.74
C LEU A 100 11.54 8.30 11.38
N TYR A 101 11.03 7.48 10.46
CA TYR A 101 11.61 7.27 9.13
C TYR A 101 10.88 8.03 8.01
N LEU A 102 9.86 8.83 8.35
CA LEU A 102 9.20 9.80 7.46
C LEU A 102 9.59 11.22 7.87
#